data_AF-A0A2V8GQ27-F1
#
_entry.id   AF-A0A2V8GQ27-F1
#
_cell.length_a   1.000
_cell.length_b   1.000
_cell.length_c   1.000
_cell.angle_alpha   90.00
_cell.angle_beta   90.00
_cell.angle_gamma   90.00
#
_symmetry.space_group_name_H-M   'P 1'
#
loop_
_entity.id
_entity.type
_entity.pdbx_description
1 polymer ?
#
loop_
_entity_poly.entity_id
_entity_poly.type
_entity_poly.pdbx_seq_one_letter_code
_entity_poly.pdbx_strand_id
1 'polypeptide(L)'
;MEARALCRVLALTCVLAAPASAQWLHVPQPGIPRTADGTPDLTAPAPRTADGKPDLAGIWRRPRGATPPSGPPDGLAAGIQVLFQPWAEAVYKTRGENGGKGMPSERCLPHGITKAFSVPEPFKIIETPGL
;
A
#
# COMPACT_ATOMS: atom_id res chain seq x y z
N MET A 1 -29.92 12.97 -47.04
CA MET A 1 -30.35 12.23 -45.84
C MET A 1 -29.16 11.80 -44.95
N GLU A 2 -27.95 11.75 -45.49
CA GLU A 2 -26.69 11.35 -44.84
C GLU A 2 -26.35 12.09 -43.53
N ALA A 3 -26.40 13.42 -43.50
CA ALA A 3 -25.88 14.20 -42.37
C ALA A 3 -26.69 14.03 -41.07
N ARG A 4 -28.02 13.86 -41.16
CA ARG A 4 -28.88 13.67 -39.98
C ARG A 4 -28.69 12.28 -39.37
N ALA A 5 -28.46 11.26 -40.19
CA ALA A 5 -28.15 9.92 -39.71
C ALA A 5 -26.77 9.87 -39.04
N LEU A 6 -25.77 10.53 -39.65
CA LEU A 6 -24.42 10.62 -39.10
C LEU A 6 -24.39 11.33 -37.74
N CYS A 7 -25.09 12.47 -37.60
CA CYS A 7 -25.19 13.18 -36.31
C CYS A 7 -25.87 12.35 -35.23
N ARG A 8 -26.90 11.55 -35.58
CA ARG A 8 -27.58 10.65 -34.63
C ARG A 8 -26.66 9.52 -34.16
N VAL A 9 -25.90 8.93 -35.08
CA VAL A 9 -24.92 7.88 -34.74
C VAL A 9 -23.83 8.46 -33.84
N LEU A 10 -23.25 9.60 -34.19
CA LEU A 10 -22.24 10.28 -33.35
C LEU A 10 -22.77 10.63 -31.95
N ALA A 11 -23.99 11.13 -31.85
CA ALA A 11 -24.62 11.42 -30.56
C ALA A 11 -24.82 10.15 -29.73
N LEU A 12 -25.26 9.05 -30.35
CA LEU A 12 -25.43 7.76 -29.67
C LEU A 12 -24.09 7.23 -29.13
N THR A 13 -23.03 7.32 -29.94
CA THR A 13 -21.68 6.87 -29.55
C THR A 13 -21.12 7.69 -28.39
N CYS A 14 -21.33 9.01 -28.38
CA CYS A 14 -20.91 9.87 -27.27
C CYS A 14 -21.66 9.57 -25.96
N VAL A 15 -22.95 9.23 -26.04
CA VAL A 15 -23.75 8.86 -24.85
C VAL A 15 -23.32 7.50 -24.30
N LEU A 16 -23.04 6.53 -25.18
CA LEU A 16 -22.56 5.20 -24.79
C LEU A 16 -21.11 5.20 -24.31
N ALA A 17 -20.33 6.22 -24.70
CA ALA A 17 -18.98 6.47 -24.22
C ALA A 17 -18.92 7.31 -22.92
N ALA A 18 -20.08 7.63 -22.31
CA ALA A 18 -20.10 8.23 -20.99
C ALA A 18 -19.23 7.39 -20.05
N PRO A 19 -18.22 7.99 -19.40
CA PRO A 19 -17.25 7.22 -18.64
C PRO A 19 -18.03 6.45 -17.58
N ALA A 20 -17.89 5.12 -17.59
CA ALA A 20 -18.09 4.35 -16.38
C ALA A 20 -17.12 4.96 -15.36
N SER A 21 -17.63 5.87 -14.53
CA SER A 21 -16.90 6.50 -13.45
C SER A 21 -16.19 5.35 -12.75
N ALA A 22 -14.87 5.46 -12.62
CA ALA A 22 -14.05 4.38 -12.08
C ALA A 22 -14.71 3.87 -10.79
N GLN A 23 -15.32 2.68 -10.86
CA GLN A 23 -16.06 2.04 -9.78
C GLN A 23 -15.06 1.49 -8.80
N TRP A 24 -14.30 2.37 -8.16
CA TRP A 24 -13.46 2.01 -7.06
C TRP A 24 -14.38 1.60 -5.91
N LEU A 25 -14.17 0.39 -5.39
CA LEU A 25 -14.85 -0.07 -4.20
C LEU A 25 -14.55 0.90 -3.06
N HIS A 26 -15.56 1.67 -2.65
CA HIS A 26 -15.46 2.49 -1.45
C HIS A 26 -15.75 1.59 -0.25
N VAL A 27 -14.70 0.96 0.28
CA VAL A 27 -14.81 0.11 1.48
C VAL A 27 -14.42 0.95 2.69
N PRO A 28 -15.39 1.49 3.47
CA PRO A 28 -15.06 2.16 4.70
C PRO A 28 -14.47 1.14 5.68
N GLN A 29 -13.24 1.39 6.14
CA GLN A 29 -12.65 0.55 7.16
C GLN A 29 -13.33 0.85 8.52
N PRO A 30 -13.82 -0.16 9.24
CA PRO A 30 -14.40 0.02 10.57
C PRO A 30 -13.39 0.68 11.53
N GLY A 31 -13.89 1.53 12.42
CA GLY A 31 -13.09 2.15 13.49
C GLY A 31 -12.28 3.39 13.10
N ILE A 32 -12.26 3.79 11.82
CA ILE A 32 -11.65 5.08 11.41
C ILE A 32 -12.56 6.23 11.85
N PRO A 33 -12.09 7.17 12.70
CA PRO A 33 -12.84 8.38 13.04
C PRO A 33 -13.15 9.19 11.79
N ARG A 34 -14.38 9.67 11.68
CA ARG A 34 -14.87 10.45 10.54
C ARG A 34 -15.56 11.72 11.01
N THR A 35 -15.42 12.76 10.20
CA THR A 35 -16.13 14.03 10.34
C THR A 35 -17.62 13.87 10.00
N ALA A 36 -18.42 14.89 10.28
CA ALA A 36 -19.88 14.87 10.04
C ALA A 36 -20.28 14.68 8.57
N ASP A 37 -19.38 15.04 7.63
CA ASP A 37 -19.55 14.82 6.19
C ASP A 37 -19.12 13.41 5.73
N GLY A 38 -18.65 12.57 6.66
CA GLY A 38 -18.23 11.19 6.39
C GLY A 38 -16.80 11.05 5.89
N THR A 39 -15.99 12.12 5.83
CA THR A 39 -14.56 12.01 5.45
C THR A 39 -13.70 11.56 6.65
N PRO A 40 -12.53 10.91 6.43
CA PRO A 40 -11.62 10.55 7.52
C PRO A 40 -11.11 11.78 8.27
N ASP A 41 -11.22 11.80 9.60
CA ASP A 41 -10.70 12.89 10.42
C ASP A 41 -9.19 12.69 10.66
N LEU A 42 -8.38 13.52 10.00
CA LEU A 42 -6.91 13.46 10.10
C LEU A 42 -6.37 14.12 11.38
N THR A 43 -7.23 14.74 12.19
CA THR A 43 -6.87 15.38 13.46
C THR A 43 -7.23 14.52 14.68
N ALA A 44 -7.95 13.43 14.46
CA ALA A 44 -8.33 12.49 15.51
C ALA A 44 -7.08 11.89 16.18
N PRO A 45 -7.12 11.63 17.50
CA PRO A 45 -6.05 10.91 18.18
C PRO A 45 -5.80 9.54 17.54
N ALA A 46 -4.54 9.09 17.57
CA ALA A 46 -4.19 7.75 17.12
C ALA A 46 -5.02 6.69 17.89
N PRO A 47 -5.60 5.70 17.20
CA PRO A 47 -6.28 4.58 17.83
C PRO A 47 -5.36 3.88 18.83
N ARG A 48 -5.94 3.40 19.94
CA ARG A 48 -5.23 2.66 20.97
C ARG A 48 -5.93 1.37 21.29
N THR A 49 -5.13 0.36 21.60
CA THR A 49 -5.57 -0.95 22.07
C THR A 49 -6.14 -0.84 23.50
N ALA A 50 -6.80 -1.91 23.97
CA ALA A 50 -7.38 -1.96 25.31
C ALA A 50 -6.35 -1.80 26.45
N ASP A 51 -5.08 -2.15 26.20
CA ASP A 51 -3.95 -1.94 27.11
C ASP A 51 -3.25 -0.58 26.92
N GLY A 52 -3.82 0.32 26.11
CA GLY A 52 -3.35 1.70 25.95
C GLY A 52 -2.16 1.87 25.01
N LYS A 53 -1.75 0.82 24.29
CA LYS A 53 -0.70 0.92 23.26
C LYS A 53 -1.27 1.47 21.96
N PRO A 54 -0.44 2.05 21.07
CA PRO A 54 -0.87 2.38 19.73
C PRO A 54 -1.39 1.13 19.00
N ASP A 55 -2.59 1.22 18.43
CA ASP A 55 -3.15 0.17 17.57
C ASP A 55 -2.61 0.36 16.14
N LEU A 56 -1.80 -0.59 15.68
CA LEU A 56 -1.21 -0.59 14.35
C LEU A 56 -2.03 -1.40 13.34
N ALA A 57 -3.15 -2.00 13.75
CA ALA A 57 -3.97 -2.81 12.86
C ALA A 57 -4.54 -1.94 11.71
N GLY A 58 -4.42 -2.45 10.49
CA GLY A 58 -4.91 -1.73 9.31
C GLY A 58 -4.04 -1.90 8.08
N ILE A 59 -4.42 -1.19 7.02
CA ILE A 59 -3.73 -1.22 5.74
C ILE A 59 -2.65 -0.14 5.73
N TRP A 60 -1.41 -0.58 5.59
CA TRP A 60 -0.24 0.29 5.49
C TRP A 60 0.26 0.30 4.05
N ARG A 61 0.71 1.47 3.60
CA ARG A 61 1.30 1.62 2.28
C ARG A 61 2.31 2.76 2.33
N ARG A 62 3.39 2.59 1.59
CA ARG A 62 4.31 3.68 1.29
C ARG A 62 3.57 4.87 0.63
N PRO A 63 3.82 6.13 1.04
CA PRO A 63 3.21 7.29 0.39
C PRO A 63 3.45 7.30 -1.11
N ARG A 64 2.39 7.49 -1.91
CA ARG A 64 2.51 7.56 -3.38
C ARG A 64 3.35 8.78 -3.78
N GLY A 65 4.30 8.59 -4.68
CA GLY A 65 5.17 9.68 -5.14
C GLY A 65 6.30 10.04 -4.17
N ALA A 66 6.42 9.36 -3.03
CA ALA A 66 7.66 9.40 -2.29
C ALA A 66 8.76 8.87 -3.21
N THR A 67 9.79 9.67 -3.47
CA THR A 67 11.05 9.16 -4.00
C THR A 67 11.48 8.02 -3.07
N PRO A 68 11.89 6.84 -3.58
CA PRO A 68 12.61 5.87 -2.74
C PRO A 68 13.54 6.68 -1.86
N PRO A 69 13.62 6.42 -0.53
CA PRO A 69 14.66 7.05 0.27
C PRO A 69 15.92 6.97 -0.58
N SER A 70 16.62 8.09 -0.76
CA SER A 70 17.89 8.16 -1.51
C SER A 70 18.98 7.42 -0.73
N GLY A 71 18.65 6.22 -0.29
CA GLY A 71 19.34 5.30 0.56
C GLY A 71 19.45 3.96 -0.15
N PRO A 72 20.06 2.98 0.51
CA PRO A 72 20.44 1.73 -0.12
C PRO A 72 19.20 0.91 -0.56
N PRO A 73 19.41 -0.14 -1.37
CA PRO A 73 18.34 -1.05 -1.83
C PRO A 73 17.54 -1.74 -0.70
N ASP A 74 17.97 -1.59 0.55
CA ASP A 74 17.31 -2.08 1.77
C ASP A 74 16.12 -1.23 2.22
N GLY A 75 15.89 -0.06 1.58
CA GLY A 75 14.79 0.83 1.90
C GLY A 75 14.94 1.58 3.22
N LEU A 76 16.18 1.70 3.72
CA LEU A 76 16.50 2.44 4.93
C LEU A 76 16.92 3.89 4.63
N ALA A 77 16.85 4.73 5.66
CA ALA A 77 17.32 6.11 5.55
C ALA A 77 18.83 6.13 5.24
N ALA A 78 19.22 7.03 4.34
CA ALA A 78 20.62 7.20 3.96
C ALA A 78 21.50 7.46 5.21
N GLY A 79 22.65 6.78 5.29
CA GLY A 79 23.58 6.91 6.41
C GLY A 79 23.28 6.02 7.62
N ILE A 80 22.19 5.24 7.60
CA ILE A 80 21.95 4.19 8.61
C ILE A 80 22.75 2.94 8.23
N GLN A 81 23.67 2.52 9.10
CA GLN A 81 24.28 1.21 8.98
C GLN A 81 23.36 0.14 9.57
N VAL A 82 23.00 -0.86 8.78
CA VAL A 82 22.28 -2.03 9.29
C VAL A 82 23.25 -2.93 10.02
N LEU A 83 23.04 -3.08 11.33
CA LEU A 83 23.79 -4.01 12.15
C LEU A 83 23.26 -5.44 11.93
N PHE A 84 23.61 -6.03 10.80
CA PHE A 84 23.30 -7.42 10.54
C PHE A 84 24.10 -8.34 11.48
N GLN A 85 23.47 -9.43 11.92
CA GLN A 85 24.25 -10.57 12.37
C GLN A 85 25.04 -11.15 11.19
N PRO A 86 26.22 -11.77 11.39
CA PRO A 86 27.07 -12.23 10.28
C PRO A 86 26.36 -13.16 9.30
N TRP A 87 25.53 -14.08 9.79
CA TRP A 87 24.74 -14.97 8.94
C TRP A 87 23.64 -14.23 8.15
N ALA A 88 23.05 -13.18 8.75
CA ALA A 88 21.98 -12.40 8.12
C ALA A 88 22.53 -11.52 7.00
N GLU A 89 23.73 -10.97 7.19
CA GLU A 89 24.42 -10.20 6.16
C GLU A 89 24.74 -11.08 4.93
N ALA A 90 25.24 -12.30 5.16
CA ALA A 90 25.51 -13.25 4.08
C ALA A 90 24.24 -13.57 3.28
N VAL A 91 23.14 -13.88 3.97
CA VAL A 91 21.84 -14.14 3.32
C VAL A 91 21.33 -12.91 2.55
N TYR A 92 21.48 -11.71 3.10
CA TYR A 92 21.07 -10.47 2.45
C TYR A 92 21.86 -10.24 1.14
N LYS A 93 23.18 -10.38 1.17
CA LYS A 93 24.06 -10.25 -0.01
C LYS A 93 23.72 -11.28 -1.09
N THR A 94 23.65 -12.56 -0.72
CA THR A 94 23.32 -13.64 -1.67
C THR A 94 21.95 -13.44 -2.32
N ARG A 95 20.95 -12.94 -1.58
CA ARG A 95 19.64 -12.59 -2.15
C ARG A 95 19.74 -11.41 -3.11
N GLY A 96 20.50 -10.38 -2.77
CA GLY A 96 20.74 -9.22 -3.64
C GLY A 96 21.40 -9.60 -4.97
N GLU A 97 22.41 -10.47 -4.93
CA GLU A 97 23.16 -10.94 -6.11
C GLU A 97 22.32 -11.85 -7.02
N ASN A 98 21.45 -12.68 -6.45
CA ASN A 98 20.66 -13.66 -7.20
C ASN A 98 19.28 -13.15 -7.63
N GLY A 99 19.09 -11.83 -7.72
CA GLY A 99 17.82 -11.22 -8.15
C GLY A 99 16.68 -11.47 -7.18
N GLY A 100 17.00 -11.69 -5.90
CA GLY A 100 16.03 -11.84 -4.84
C GLY A 100 15.58 -13.26 -4.51
N LYS A 101 16.20 -14.29 -5.11
CA LYS A 101 15.90 -15.70 -4.84
C LYS A 101 16.05 -16.08 -3.36
N GLY A 102 15.13 -16.89 -2.85
CA GLY A 102 15.06 -17.31 -1.45
C GLY A 102 14.35 -16.33 -0.52
N MET A 103 13.60 -15.35 -1.06
CA MET A 103 12.78 -14.45 -0.24
C MET A 103 11.49 -15.15 0.24
N PRO A 104 10.95 -14.80 1.43
CA PRO A 104 9.74 -15.43 1.96
C PRO A 104 8.53 -15.43 0.99
N SER A 105 8.42 -14.39 0.17
CA SER A 105 7.36 -14.25 -0.84
C SER A 105 7.35 -15.36 -1.90
N GLU A 106 8.48 -16.01 -2.16
CA GLU A 106 8.52 -17.17 -3.07
C GLU A 106 7.76 -18.38 -2.53
N ARG A 107 7.49 -18.40 -1.22
CA ARG A 107 6.75 -19.45 -0.53
C ARG A 107 5.38 -18.98 -0.06
N CYS A 108 4.84 -17.94 -0.70
CA CYS A 108 3.57 -17.30 -0.31
C CYS A 108 3.56 -16.79 1.14
N LEU A 109 4.74 -16.52 1.73
CA LEU A 109 4.85 -15.93 3.05
C LEU A 109 4.93 -14.40 2.93
N PRO A 110 4.39 -13.65 3.91
CA PRO A 110 4.50 -12.20 3.94
C PRO A 110 5.96 -11.73 3.90
N HIS A 111 6.17 -10.55 3.35
CA HIS A 111 7.43 -9.84 3.52
C HIS A 111 7.66 -9.52 5.01
N GLY A 112 8.93 -9.51 5.43
CA GLY A 112 9.30 -8.86 6.68
C GLY A 112 9.00 -7.36 6.63
N ILE A 113 8.81 -6.75 7.79
CA ILE A 113 8.33 -5.37 7.92
C ILE A 113 9.15 -4.36 7.11
N THR A 114 10.47 -4.43 7.17
CA THR A 114 11.34 -3.53 6.40
C THR A 114 11.05 -3.61 4.90
N LYS A 115 11.04 -4.82 4.34
CA LYS A 115 10.72 -5.01 2.91
C LYS A 115 9.29 -4.57 2.59
N ALA A 116 8.32 -4.84 3.46
CA ALA A 116 6.92 -4.46 3.26
C ALA A 116 6.74 -2.93 3.11
N PHE A 117 7.57 -2.13 3.79
CA PHE A 117 7.58 -0.66 3.63
C PHE A 117 8.43 -0.16 2.45
N SER A 118 9.32 -0.98 1.89
CA SER A 118 10.17 -0.62 0.74
C SER A 118 9.47 -0.83 -0.60
N VAL A 119 8.49 -1.73 -0.66
CA VAL A 119 7.76 -2.09 -1.88
C VAL A 119 6.45 -1.29 -2.00
N PRO A 120 5.94 -1.03 -3.22
CA PRO A 120 4.76 -0.17 -3.42
C PRO A 120 3.43 -0.82 -3.01
N GLU A 121 3.41 -2.14 -2.78
CA GLU A 121 2.22 -2.89 -2.44
C GLU A 121 1.74 -2.56 -1.02
N PRO A 122 0.43 -2.34 -0.82
CA PRO A 122 -0.12 -2.22 0.52
C PRO A 122 -0.05 -3.57 1.24
N PHE A 123 0.17 -3.54 2.55
CA PHE A 123 0.10 -4.72 3.42
C PHE A 123 -0.79 -4.42 4.63
N LYS A 124 -1.41 -5.47 5.20
CA LYS A 124 -2.28 -5.34 6.36
C LYS A 124 -1.58 -5.87 7.60
N ILE A 125 -1.52 -5.05 8.64
CA ILE A 125 -1.14 -5.49 9.98
C ILE A 125 -2.40 -6.01 10.67
N ILE A 126 -2.30 -7.20 11.26
CA ILE A 126 -3.35 -7.81 12.08
C ILE A 126 -2.79 -7.97 13.47
N GLU A 127 -3.35 -7.24 14.43
CA GLU A 127 -3.06 -7.44 15.84
C GLU A 127 -4.03 -8.49 16.38
N THR A 128 -3.49 -9.56 16.95
CA THR A 128 -4.27 -10.66 17.54
C THR A 128 -3.89 -10.80 19.02
N PRO A 129 -4.53 -10.03 19.91
CA PRO A 129 -4.21 -10.09 21.34
C PRO A 129 -4.50 -11.49 21.90
N GLY A 130 -3.49 -12.14 22.48
CA GLY A 130 -3.62 -13.45 23.14
C GLY A 130 -3.54 -14.68 22.24
N LEU A 131 -3.15 -14.52 20.97
CA LEU A 131 -2.73 -15.62 20.09
C LEU A 131 -1.20 -15.79 20.11
#